data_AF-A0A2V2GE38-F1
#
_entry.id   AF-A0A2V2GE38-F1
#
_cell.length_a   1.000
_cell.length_b   1.000
_cell.length_c   1.000
_cell.angle_alpha   90.00
_cell.angle_beta   90.00
_cell.angle_gamma   90.00
#
_symmetry.space_group_name_H-M   'P 1'
#
loop_
_entity.id
_entity.type
_entity.pdbx_description
1 polymer ?
#
loop_
_entity_poly.entity_id
_entity_poly.type
_entity_poly.pdbx_seq_one_letter_code
_entity_poly.pdbx_strand_id
1 'polypeptide(L)'
;MESTARRILIKQPDSLSAVPVRELYHLACDEIAGFCLKASALLKEAEADALAYLNFSHAHRKRLCTNNVQVRASRRLERRSRVAQVFPSRRSPIRMLGAVFAEMDEGWASRHRFTEDSIVKAYGKNAGVPAGSCTGGGRQGACQTHYRARGGG
;
A
#
# COMPACT_ATOMS: atom_id res chain seq x y z
N MET A 1 -8.65 3.95 25.41
CA MET A 1 -9.74 3.80 24.42
C MET A 1 -9.26 3.74 22.97
N GLU A 2 -8.05 4.25 22.65
CA GLU A 2 -7.36 4.04 21.35
C GLU A 2 -7.17 2.56 20.93
N SER A 3 -7.31 1.64 21.89
CA SER A 3 -7.03 0.21 21.71
C SER A 3 -8.18 -0.57 21.08
N THR A 4 -9.44 -0.13 21.21
CA THR A 4 -10.60 -0.92 20.76
C THR A 4 -10.81 -0.82 19.24
N ALA A 5 -10.82 0.38 18.67
CA ALA A 5 -10.95 0.58 17.22
C ALA A 5 -9.76 -0.01 16.43
N ARG A 6 -8.52 0.14 16.93
CA ARG A 6 -7.36 -0.55 16.34
C ARG A 6 -7.47 -2.08 16.43
N ARG A 7 -8.06 -2.61 17.49
CA ARG A 7 -8.24 -4.05 17.69
C ARG A 7 -9.38 -4.62 16.83
N ILE A 8 -10.47 -3.87 16.62
CA ILE A 8 -11.61 -4.28 15.78
C ILE A 8 -11.22 -4.31 14.29
N LEU A 9 -10.45 -3.33 13.81
CA LEU A 9 -10.07 -3.29 12.38
C LEU A 9 -8.92 -4.26 12.03
N ILE A 10 -8.00 -4.53 12.96
CA ILE A 10 -6.80 -5.35 12.70
C ILE A 10 -7.00 -6.83 13.11
N LYS A 11 -7.89 -7.16 14.05
CA LYS A 11 -8.21 -8.55 14.43
C LYS A 11 -9.54 -9.01 13.85
N GLN A 12 -9.67 -8.94 12.52
CA GLN A 12 -10.73 -9.67 11.83
C GLN A 12 -10.48 -11.18 12.02
N PRO A 13 -11.42 -11.96 12.59
CA PRO A 13 -11.24 -13.39 12.78
C PRO A 13 -11.01 -14.10 11.44
N ASP A 14 -10.07 -15.03 11.42
CA ASP A 14 -9.57 -15.73 10.22
C ASP A 14 -10.64 -16.49 9.41
N SER A 15 -11.87 -16.60 9.93
CA SER A 15 -12.99 -17.39 9.38
C SER A 15 -14.22 -16.59 8.94
N LEU A 16 -14.28 -15.27 9.14
CA LEU A 16 -15.50 -14.52 8.81
C LEU A 16 -15.67 -14.29 7.30
N SER A 17 -16.90 -14.53 6.83
CA SER A 17 -17.39 -14.13 5.49
C SER A 17 -17.52 -12.60 5.38
N ALA A 18 -17.80 -12.07 4.18
CA ALA A 18 -17.89 -10.62 3.96
C ALA A 18 -19.02 -9.93 4.75
N VAL A 19 -20.08 -10.67 5.11
CA VAL A 19 -21.28 -10.14 5.77
C VAL A 19 -21.01 -9.67 7.22
N PRO A 20 -20.40 -10.48 8.11
CA PRO A 20 -19.98 -10.02 9.43
C PRO A 20 -19.04 -8.80 9.46
N VAL A 21 -18.17 -8.66 8.44
CA VAL A 21 -17.23 -7.52 8.39
C VAL A 21 -17.95 -6.21 8.13
N ARG A 22 -18.98 -6.22 7.28
CA ARG A 22 -19.80 -5.05 6.98
C ARG A 22 -20.58 -4.58 8.21
N GLU A 23 -21.18 -5.51 8.95
CA GLU A 23 -21.87 -5.18 10.20
C GLU A 23 -20.93 -4.56 11.25
N LEU A 24 -19.73 -5.14 11.42
CA LEU A 24 -18.70 -4.58 12.30
C LEU A 24 -18.24 -3.19 11.85
N TYR A 25 -18.18 -2.94 10.54
CA TYR A 25 -17.84 -1.62 9.98
C TYR A 25 -18.90 -0.57 10.33
N HIS A 26 -20.18 -0.90 10.20
CA HIS A 26 -21.28 0.00 10.59
C HIS A 26 -21.26 0.30 12.10
N LEU A 27 -21.09 -0.72 12.94
CA LEU A 27 -20.94 -0.54 14.39
C LEU A 27 -19.80 0.40 14.74
N ALA A 28 -18.63 0.24 14.09
CA ALA A 28 -17.51 1.15 14.28
C ALA A 28 -17.84 2.59 13.82
N CYS A 29 -18.57 2.76 12.72
CA CYS A 29 -19.01 4.09 12.28
C CYS A 29 -19.95 4.74 13.30
N ASP A 30 -20.82 3.97 13.95
CA ASP A 30 -21.75 4.49 14.96
C ASP A 30 -21.03 4.84 16.26
N GLU A 31 -20.06 4.04 16.70
CA GLU A 31 -19.16 4.43 17.81
C GLU A 31 -18.41 5.73 17.47
N ILE A 32 -17.98 5.88 16.22
CA ILE A 32 -17.28 7.08 15.75
C ILE A 32 -18.18 8.32 15.74
N ALA A 33 -19.47 8.13 15.46
CA ALA A 33 -20.45 9.22 15.51
C ALA A 33 -20.55 9.84 16.91
N GLY A 34 -20.30 9.05 17.96
CA GLY A 34 -20.28 9.51 19.36
C GLY A 34 -19.19 10.54 19.67
N PHE A 35 -18.12 10.62 18.86
CA PHE A 35 -17.05 11.62 19.03
C PHE A 35 -16.93 12.61 17.86
N CYS A 36 -17.18 12.17 16.62
CA CYS A 36 -17.08 13.02 15.43
C CYS A 36 -18.04 12.56 14.34
N LEU A 37 -19.14 13.30 14.19
CA LEU A 37 -20.16 13.06 13.17
C LEU A 37 -19.60 13.12 11.75
N LYS A 38 -18.70 14.08 11.48
CA LYS A 38 -18.08 14.23 10.16
C LYS A 38 -17.21 13.04 9.78
N ALA A 39 -16.46 12.49 10.75
CA ALA A 39 -15.64 11.30 10.51
C ALA A 39 -16.52 10.06 10.26
N SER A 40 -17.61 9.90 11.01
CA SER A 40 -18.57 8.82 10.79
C SER A 40 -19.21 8.90 9.40
N ALA A 41 -19.68 10.09 9.00
CA ALA A 41 -20.27 10.29 7.68
C ALA A 41 -19.29 9.95 6.55
N LEU A 42 -18.03 10.39 6.66
CA LEU A 42 -16.99 10.09 5.68
C LEU A 42 -16.71 8.58 5.58
N LEU A 43 -16.69 7.86 6.71
CA LEU A 43 -16.50 6.41 6.70
C LEU A 43 -17.71 5.69 6.06
N LYS A 44 -18.94 6.10 6.37
CA LYS A 44 -20.14 5.54 5.73
C LYS A 44 -20.14 5.75 4.22
N GLU A 45 -19.71 6.92 3.74
CA GLU A 45 -19.56 7.21 2.31
C GLU A 45 -18.46 6.34 1.67
N ALA A 46 -17.33 6.17 2.35
CA ALA A 46 -16.18 5.41 1.87
C ALA A 46 -16.32 3.89 2.03
N GLU A 47 -17.47 3.37 2.45
CA GLU A 47 -17.63 1.97 2.81
C GLU A 47 -17.27 1.01 1.67
N ALA A 48 -17.73 1.30 0.45
CA ALA A 48 -17.45 0.47 -0.72
C ALA A 48 -15.95 0.34 -0.98
N ASP A 49 -15.22 1.46 -0.89
CA ASP A 49 -13.76 1.50 -1.09
C ASP A 49 -13.02 0.86 0.10
N ALA A 50 -13.46 1.15 1.32
CA ALA A 50 -12.88 0.62 2.55
C ALA A 50 -12.99 -0.91 2.64
N LEU A 51 -14.07 -1.48 2.11
CA LEU A 51 -14.35 -2.92 2.11
C LEU A 51 -14.01 -3.63 0.80
N ALA A 52 -13.53 -2.92 -0.23
CA ALA A 52 -13.19 -3.49 -1.55
C ALA A 52 -12.19 -4.66 -1.46
N TYR A 53 -11.30 -4.65 -0.45
CA TYR A 53 -10.33 -5.72 -0.24
C TYR A 53 -10.96 -7.07 0.13
N LEU A 54 -12.23 -7.10 0.55
CA LEU A 54 -12.94 -8.34 0.89
C LEU A 54 -13.17 -9.25 -0.32
N ASN A 55 -13.13 -8.68 -1.53
CA ASN A 55 -13.20 -9.40 -2.80
C ASN A 55 -11.98 -10.30 -3.06
N PHE A 56 -10.89 -10.11 -2.30
CA PHE A 56 -9.69 -10.93 -2.43
C PHE A 56 -9.75 -12.19 -1.54
N SER A 57 -8.97 -13.20 -1.93
CA SER A 57 -8.80 -14.43 -1.14
C SER A 57 -8.28 -14.09 0.27
N HIS A 58 -8.64 -14.90 1.26
CA HIS A 58 -8.24 -14.67 2.65
C HIS A 58 -6.70 -14.50 2.82
N ALA A 59 -5.91 -15.30 2.10
CA ALA A 59 -4.45 -15.21 2.11
C ALA A 59 -3.94 -13.84 1.63
N HIS A 60 -4.64 -13.22 0.67
CA HIS A 60 -4.29 -11.90 0.14
C HIS A 60 -4.83 -10.76 0.99
N ARG A 61 -6.00 -10.91 1.61
CA ARG A 61 -6.59 -9.89 2.51
C ARG A 61 -5.64 -9.47 3.62
N LYS A 62 -4.97 -10.43 4.28
CA LYS A 62 -3.98 -10.14 5.35
C LYS A 62 -2.81 -9.27 4.89
N ARG A 63 -2.45 -9.32 3.61
CA ARG A 63 -1.38 -8.48 3.05
C ARG A 63 -1.90 -7.10 2.66
N LEU A 64 -3.10 -7.04 2.06
CA LEU A 64 -3.75 -5.80 1.60
C LEU A 64 -4.24 -4.91 2.73
N CYS A 65 -4.73 -5.47 3.83
CA CYS A 65 -5.21 -4.69 4.97
C CYS A 65 -4.10 -3.94 5.72
N THR A 66 -2.82 -4.21 5.41
CA THR A 66 -1.69 -3.58 6.07
C THR A 66 -1.20 -2.37 5.28
N ASN A 67 -1.19 -1.19 5.91
CA ASN A 67 -0.60 0.01 5.33
C ASN A 67 0.94 0.08 5.45
N ASN A 68 1.62 -1.07 5.51
CA ASN A 68 3.04 -1.11 5.85
C ASN A 68 3.92 -0.46 4.77
N VAL A 69 3.54 -0.56 3.50
CA VAL A 69 4.31 0.02 2.39
C VAL A 69 4.17 1.53 2.37
N GLN A 70 2.95 2.09 2.43
CA GLN A 70 2.77 3.54 2.39
C GLN A 70 3.33 4.17 3.67
N VAL A 71 3.07 3.60 4.85
CA VAL A 71 3.64 4.12 6.12
C VAL A 71 5.17 4.11 6.08
N ARG A 72 5.81 3.08 5.52
CA ARG A 72 7.28 3.06 5.39
C ARG A 72 7.78 4.13 4.43
N ALA A 73 7.10 4.34 3.30
CA ALA A 73 7.43 5.38 2.33
C ALA A 73 7.27 6.79 2.96
N SER A 74 6.11 7.07 3.56
CA SER A 74 5.81 8.36 4.20
C SER A 74 6.81 8.68 5.31
N ARG A 75 7.15 7.70 6.18
CA ARG A 75 8.18 7.92 7.22
C ARG A 75 9.55 8.22 6.64
N ARG A 76 9.91 7.65 5.48
CA ARG A 76 11.20 7.96 4.81
C ARG A 76 11.20 9.39 4.28
N LEU A 77 10.09 9.83 3.69
CA LEU A 77 9.89 11.22 3.25
C LEU A 77 9.94 12.21 4.42
N GLU A 78 9.19 11.95 5.49
CA GLU A 78 9.16 12.77 6.70
C GLU A 78 10.54 12.95 7.33
N ARG A 79 11.33 11.86 7.40
CA ARG A 79 12.70 11.93 7.94
C ARG A 79 13.62 12.81 7.09
N ARG A 80 13.49 12.77 5.76
CA ARG A 80 14.32 13.59 4.86
C ARG A 80 13.88 15.04 4.77
N SER A 81 12.58 15.30 4.81
CA SER A 81 12.06 16.67 4.86
C SER A 81 12.42 17.36 6.17
N ARG A 82 12.49 16.63 7.29
CA ARG A 82 12.84 17.19 8.61
C ARG A 82 14.21 17.87 8.65
N VAL A 83 15.18 17.42 7.85
CA VAL A 83 16.53 18.04 7.77
C VAL A 83 16.48 19.37 7.01
N ALA A 84 15.62 19.49 6.01
CA ALA A 84 15.57 20.68 5.17
C ALA A 84 15.02 21.92 5.88
N GLN A 85 14.20 21.75 6.93
CA GLN A 85 13.45 22.79 7.70
C GLN A 85 12.59 23.75 6.84
N VAL A 86 13.18 24.43 5.86
CA VAL A 86 12.55 25.25 4.82
C VAL A 86 13.16 24.92 3.46
N PHE A 87 12.33 24.75 2.43
CA PHE A 87 12.82 24.51 1.08
C PHE A 87 13.14 25.82 0.33
N PRO A 88 14.26 25.89 -0.42
CA PRO A 88 14.69 27.09 -1.13
C PRO A 88 13.81 27.43 -2.35
N SER A 89 12.99 26.50 -2.82
CA SER A 89 12.01 26.74 -3.90
C SER A 89 10.93 25.67 -3.91
N ARG A 90 9.80 25.93 -4.57
CA ARG A 90 8.73 24.96 -4.81
C ARG A 90 9.19 23.70 -5.57
N ARG A 91 10.24 23.81 -6.40
CA ARG A 91 10.81 22.68 -7.15
C ARG A 91 11.72 21.80 -6.29
N SER A 92 12.28 22.33 -5.21
CA SER A 92 13.18 21.59 -4.33
C SER A 92 12.55 20.35 -3.67
N PRO A 93 11.35 20.41 -3.07
CA PRO A 93 10.73 19.22 -2.49
C PRO A 93 10.43 18.17 -3.56
N ILE A 94 10.03 18.56 -4.78
CA ILE A 94 9.75 17.63 -5.88
C ILE A 94 11.00 16.81 -6.22
N ARG A 95 12.17 17.45 -6.31
CA ARG A 95 13.45 16.75 -6.55
C ARG A 95 13.81 15.80 -5.40
N MET A 96 13.59 16.22 -4.16
CA MET A 96 13.82 15.36 -2.99
C MET A 96 12.90 14.14 -3.00
N LEU A 97 11.59 14.33 -3.25
CA LEU A 97 10.62 13.24 -3.38
C LEU A 97 11.06 12.28 -4.50
N GLY A 98 11.42 12.81 -5.67
CA GLY A 98 11.92 12.02 -6.79
C GLY A 98 13.15 11.18 -6.42
N ALA A 99 14.13 11.76 -5.73
CA ALA A 99 15.30 11.02 -5.25
C ALA A 99 14.94 9.92 -4.23
N VAL A 100 14.02 10.19 -3.30
CA VAL A 100 13.54 9.17 -2.34
C VAL A 100 12.86 8.01 -3.05
N PHE A 101 12.01 8.29 -4.03
CA PHE A 101 11.31 7.24 -4.78
C PHE A 101 12.27 6.45 -5.66
N ALA A 102 13.22 7.11 -6.34
CA ALA A 102 14.25 6.43 -7.13
C ALA A 102 15.06 5.44 -6.29
N GLU A 103 15.44 5.80 -5.06
CA GLU A 103 16.13 4.87 -4.16
C GLU A 103 15.26 3.71 -3.65
N MET A 104 13.94 3.91 -3.61
CA MET A 104 13.00 2.87 -3.18
C MET A 104 12.62 1.93 -4.32
N ASP A 105 12.74 2.38 -5.57
CA ASP A 105 12.29 1.70 -6.77
C ASP A 105 12.91 0.31 -6.92
N GLU A 106 14.23 0.18 -6.77
CA GLU A 106 14.92 -1.12 -6.83
C GLU A 106 14.39 -2.12 -5.78
N GLY A 107 14.07 -1.61 -4.58
CA GLY A 107 13.50 -2.39 -3.49
C GLY A 107 12.04 -2.78 -3.71
N TRP A 108 11.30 -2.03 -4.53
CA TRP A 108 9.93 -2.34 -4.93
C TRP A 108 9.89 -3.32 -6.09
N ALA A 109 10.71 -3.10 -7.11
CA ALA A 109 10.84 -3.96 -8.28
C ALA A 109 11.25 -5.39 -7.89
N SER A 110 12.11 -5.54 -6.88
CA SER A 110 12.59 -6.84 -6.39
C SER A 110 11.60 -7.58 -5.47
N ARG A 111 10.49 -6.96 -5.03
CA ARG A 111 9.58 -7.54 -4.03
C ARG A 111 8.18 -7.78 -4.57
N HIS A 112 7.98 -8.96 -5.15
CA HIS A 112 6.63 -9.44 -5.49
C HIS A 112 5.85 -9.78 -4.20
N ARG A 113 4.88 -8.93 -3.85
CA ARG A 113 4.00 -9.14 -2.68
C ARG A 113 2.98 -10.25 -2.90
N PHE A 114 2.73 -10.59 -4.15
CA PHE A 114 1.94 -11.73 -4.61
C PHE A 114 2.79 -12.46 -5.64
N THR A 115 3.11 -13.72 -5.37
CA THR A 115 3.82 -14.60 -6.30
C THR A 115 2.81 -15.34 -7.17
N GLU A 116 3.25 -15.82 -8.32
CA GLU A 116 2.41 -16.64 -9.22
C GLU A 116 1.77 -17.82 -8.48
N ASP A 117 2.57 -18.57 -7.71
CA ASP A 117 2.07 -19.66 -6.86
C ASP A 117 0.99 -19.21 -5.88
N SER A 118 1.11 -18.01 -5.30
CA SER A 118 0.11 -17.50 -4.36
C SER A 118 -1.19 -17.12 -5.06
N ILE A 119 -1.11 -16.61 -6.29
CA ILE A 119 -2.26 -16.26 -7.13
C ILE A 119 -2.95 -17.54 -7.60
N VAL A 120 -2.21 -18.50 -8.15
CA VAL A 120 -2.72 -19.81 -8.57
C VAL A 120 -3.35 -20.56 -7.41
N LYS A 121 -2.71 -20.56 -6.22
CA LYS A 121 -3.30 -21.17 -5.02
C LYS A 121 -4.59 -20.46 -4.57
N ALA A 122 -4.68 -19.15 -4.75
CA ALA A 122 -5.84 -18.36 -4.36
C ALA A 122 -7.01 -18.42 -5.37
N TYR A 123 -6.72 -18.55 -6.67
CA TYR A 123 -7.69 -18.35 -7.75
C TYR A 123 -7.67 -19.41 -8.86
N GLY A 124 -6.75 -20.38 -8.85
CA GLY A 124 -6.44 -21.28 -9.97
C GLY A 124 -7.54 -22.24 -10.45
N LYS A 125 -8.72 -22.27 -9.81
CA LYS A 125 -9.92 -22.97 -10.31
C LYS A 125 -11.02 -22.02 -10.83
N ASN A 126 -10.93 -20.72 -10.56
CA ASN A 126 -11.85 -19.67 -10.99
C ASN A 126 -11.06 -18.51 -11.62
N ALA A 127 -10.11 -18.81 -12.51
CA ALA A 127 -9.30 -17.81 -13.19
C ALA A 127 -10.10 -17.06 -14.27
N GLY A 128 -11.13 -16.33 -13.85
CA GLY A 128 -11.52 -15.12 -14.55
C GLY A 128 -10.41 -14.11 -14.31
N VAL A 129 -9.43 -14.05 -15.22
CA VAL A 129 -8.36 -13.05 -15.21
C VAL A 129 -9.04 -11.67 -15.16
N PRO A 130 -8.85 -10.83 -14.13
CA PRO A 130 -9.29 -9.45 -14.22
C PRO A 130 -8.46 -8.80 -15.33
N ALA A 131 -9.15 -8.31 -16.36
CA ALA A 131 -8.55 -7.63 -17.51
C ALA A 131 -7.70 -6.45 -17.01
N GLY A 132 -6.39 -6.66 -16.99
CA GLY A 132 -5.44 -5.71 -16.41
C GLY A 132 -4.04 -6.28 -16.29
N SER A 133 -3.59 -7.07 -17.27
CA SER A 133 -2.17 -7.34 -17.41
C SER A 133 -1.49 -6.05 -17.87
N CYS A 134 -0.78 -5.37 -16.98
CA CYS A 134 0.26 -4.45 -17.38
C CYS A 134 1.36 -5.29 -18.03
N THR A 135 1.25 -5.50 -19.35
CA THR A 135 2.32 -6.07 -20.16
C THR A 135 3.46 -5.07 -20.21
N GLY A 136 4.30 -5.09 -19.18
CA GLY A 136 5.65 -4.54 -19.24
C GLY A 136 6.47 -5.45 -20.14
N GLY A 137 6.41 -5.19 -21.45
CA GLY A 137 7.28 -5.82 -22.43
C GLY A 137 8.74 -5.66 -22.02
N GLY A 138 9.47 -6.78 -22.00
CA GLY A 138 10.84 -6.82 -21.51
C GLY A 138 11.81 -5.96 -22.30
N ARG A 139 12.88 -5.55 -21.63
CA ARG A 139 14.22 -5.48 -22.23
C ARG A 139 15.20 -6.13 -21.26
N GLN A 140 15.57 -7.37 -21.58
CA GLN A 140 16.90 -7.87 -21.27
C GLN A 140 17.88 -6.98 -22.03
N GLY A 141 18.44 -6.00 -21.33
CA GLY A 141 19.57 -5.21 -21.81
C GLY A 141 20.68 -5.36 -20.78
N ALA A 142 21.67 -6.18 -21.10
CA ALA A 142 22.90 -6.28 -20.34
C ALA A 142 23.49 -4.87 -20.15
N CYS A 143 23.48 -4.36 -18.92
CA CYS A 143 24.20 -3.16 -18.55
C CYS A 143 25.58 -3.60 -18.03
N GLN A 144 26.49 -3.95 -18.94
CA GLN A 144 27.91 -3.87 -18.66
C GLN A 144 28.32 -2.40 -18.77
N THR A 145 28.39 -1.70 -17.64
CA THR A 145 29.05 -0.39 -17.57
C THR A 145 30.46 -0.57 -17.05
N HIS A 146 31.40 -0.73 -17.98
CA HIS A 146 32.82 -0.48 -17.75
C HIS A 146 33.00 1.00 -17.35
N TYR A 147 33.31 1.27 -16.08
CA TYR A 147 33.82 2.57 -15.67
C TYR A 147 35.33 2.60 -15.94
N ARG A 148 35.73 3.16 -17.09
CA ARG A 148 37.14 3.48 -17.41
C ARG A 148 37.42 4.88 -16.88
N ALA A 149 38.12 4.98 -15.76
CA ALA A 149 38.62 6.24 -15.24
C ALA A 149 39.71 6.79 -16.17
N ARG A 150 39.46 7.96 -16.78
CA ARG A 150 40.52 8.86 -17.25
C ARG A 150 40.91 9.75 -16.07
N GLY A 151 42.07 9.48 -15.47
CA GLY A 151 42.81 10.47 -14.69
C GLY A 151 43.77 11.17 -15.64
N GLY A 152 43.61 12.48 -15.79
CA GLY A 152 44.59 13.35 -16.42
C GLY A 152 45.64 13.78 -15.40
N GLY A 153 46.88 13.82 -15.87
CA GLY A 153 48.07 14.42 -15.27
C GLY A 153 49.06 14.63 -16.41
#